data_AF-A0A4Q4Z3E1-F1
#
_entry.id   AF-A0A4Q4Z3E1-F1
#
_cell.length_a   1.000
_cell.length_b   1.000
_cell.length_c   1.000
_cell.angle_alpha   90.00
_cell.angle_beta   90.00
_cell.angle_gamma   90.00
#
_symmetry.space_group_name_H-M   'P 1'
#
loop_
_entity.id
_entity.type
_entity.pdbx_description
1 polymer ?
#
loop_
_entity_poly.entity_id
_entity_poly.type
_entity_poly.pdbx_seq_one_letter_code
_entity_poly.pdbx_strand_id
1 'polypeptide(L)'
;MQLISVLVASASLVMAAMAAPSHMIRASNETRIWKVSDLEIKHQTGLPSTIRFHVRDETAAASLEPTLCEHYSFENVATTNIDDVYQVNCGNSSWSFDYVSIEDDDPSEPPIGGKLTIQQIAYPIGQRIARAFRGSRIFHEDDFARTERSHYYSAVVRFTGDNEFVMEGTA
;
A
#
# COMPACT_ATOMS: atom_id res chain seq x y z
N MET A 1 -62.55 48.81 8.78
CA MET A 1 -62.29 48.21 7.46
C MET A 1 -60.88 47.66 7.47
N GLN A 2 -60.77 46.34 7.29
CA GLN A 2 -59.53 45.60 7.07
C GLN A 2 -58.88 46.02 5.73
N LEU A 3 -57.58 45.78 5.57
CA LEU A 3 -57.06 44.83 4.58
C LEU A 3 -55.58 44.54 4.86
N ILE A 4 -55.29 43.24 4.95
CA ILE A 4 -53.97 42.63 5.09
C ILE A 4 -53.30 42.66 3.72
N SER A 5 -51.99 42.87 3.66
CA SER A 5 -51.20 42.62 2.45
C SER A 5 -49.93 41.85 2.83
N VAL A 6 -50.04 40.53 2.67
CA VAL A 6 -48.93 39.59 2.47
C VAL A 6 -48.40 39.80 1.05
N LEU A 7 -47.09 39.80 0.81
CA LEU A 7 -46.45 39.18 -0.38
C LEU A 7 -44.91 39.20 -0.22
N VAL A 8 -44.34 38.05 0.17
CA VAL A 8 -43.59 37.09 -0.67
C VAL A 8 -42.18 37.56 -1.05
N ALA A 9 -41.21 36.99 -0.33
CA ALA A 9 -39.82 36.90 -0.72
C ALA A 9 -39.68 36.18 -2.07
N SER A 10 -38.99 36.82 -3.01
CA SER A 10 -38.45 36.17 -4.20
C SER A 10 -36.95 36.45 -4.23
N ALA A 11 -36.18 35.50 -3.70
CA ALA A 11 -34.74 35.45 -3.87
C ALA A 11 -34.46 35.05 -5.33
N SER A 12 -34.18 36.05 -6.17
CA SER A 12 -33.76 35.83 -7.54
C SER A 12 -32.32 35.30 -7.54
N LEU A 13 -32.18 33.98 -7.72
CA LEU A 13 -30.96 33.36 -8.21
C LEU A 13 -30.66 33.90 -9.61
N VAL A 14 -29.68 34.79 -9.73
CA VAL A 14 -28.98 35.00 -11.00
C VAL A 14 -27.56 34.51 -10.78
N MET A 15 -27.25 33.43 -11.49
CA MET A 15 -25.95 32.78 -11.55
C MET A 15 -24.87 33.84 -11.82
N ALA A 16 -24.13 34.21 -10.77
CA ALA A 16 -22.77 34.65 -10.97
C ALA A 16 -22.05 33.43 -11.55
N ALA A 17 -21.87 33.43 -12.87
CA ALA A 17 -20.88 32.65 -13.56
C ALA A 17 -19.53 33.04 -12.96
N MET A 18 -19.20 32.42 -11.83
CA MET A 18 -17.86 32.42 -11.29
C MET A 18 -17.11 31.55 -12.28
N ALA A 19 -16.38 32.22 -13.17
CA ALA A 19 -15.23 31.63 -13.83
C ALA A 19 -14.34 31.10 -12.71
N ALA A 20 -14.59 29.85 -12.32
CA ALA A 20 -13.66 29.10 -11.51
C ALA A 20 -12.39 29.08 -12.35
N PRO A 21 -11.26 29.60 -11.84
CA PRO A 21 -10.00 29.34 -12.50
C PRO A 21 -9.91 27.82 -12.56
N SER A 22 -9.94 27.27 -13.76
CA SER A 22 -9.42 25.94 -14.01
C SER A 22 -7.95 26.01 -13.66
N HIS A 23 -7.66 25.86 -12.37
CA HIS A 23 -6.38 25.39 -11.93
C HIS A 23 -6.22 24.05 -12.63
N MET A 24 -5.56 24.06 -13.79
CA MET A 24 -4.69 22.95 -14.15
C MET A 24 -3.79 22.81 -12.92
N ILE A 25 -4.20 21.92 -12.01
CA ILE A 25 -3.40 21.51 -10.87
C ILE A 25 -2.23 20.84 -11.54
N ARG A 26 -1.17 21.63 -11.78
CA ARG A 26 0.17 21.14 -12.05
C ARG A 26 0.35 20.01 -11.07
N ALA A 27 0.55 18.78 -11.57
CA ALA A 27 0.91 17.67 -10.71
C ALA A 27 2.13 18.14 -9.93
N SER A 28 1.92 18.59 -8.68
CA SER A 28 3.01 18.72 -7.76
C SER A 28 3.57 17.32 -7.65
N ASN A 29 4.87 17.17 -7.91
CA ASN A 29 5.63 15.98 -7.54
C ASN A 29 5.62 15.94 -6.01
N GLU A 30 4.47 15.60 -5.45
CA GLU A 30 4.27 15.41 -4.03
C GLU A 30 4.83 14.03 -3.72
N THR A 31 5.80 14.05 -2.83
CA THR A 31 6.45 12.87 -2.32
C THR A 31 5.96 12.64 -0.90
N ARG A 32 5.64 11.39 -0.57
CA ARG A 32 5.37 10.96 0.79
C ARG A 32 6.51 10.13 1.33
N ILE A 33 6.82 10.32 2.60
CA ILE A 33 7.84 9.53 3.30
C ILE A 33 7.10 8.58 4.22
N TRP A 34 7.34 7.29 4.05
CA TRP A 34 6.70 6.24 4.80
C TRP A 34 7.73 5.50 5.64
N LYS A 35 7.39 5.23 6.89
CA LYS A 35 8.14 4.34 7.76
C LYS A 35 7.48 2.97 7.75
N VAL A 36 8.24 1.95 7.35
CA VAL A 36 7.87 0.54 7.45
C VAL A 36 8.59 -0.05 8.64
N SER A 37 7.91 -0.80 9.50
CA SER A 37 8.50 -1.45 10.68
C SER A 37 7.94 -2.85 10.89
N ASP A 38 8.67 -3.64 11.68
CA ASP A 38 8.34 -5.04 12.02
C ASP A 38 8.07 -5.91 10.79
N LEU A 39 8.84 -5.73 9.71
CA LEU A 39 8.70 -6.55 8.51
C LEU A 39 9.06 -8.01 8.83
N GLU A 40 8.09 -8.89 8.63
CA GLU A 40 8.23 -10.33 8.64
C GLU A 40 7.80 -10.88 7.29
N ILE A 41 8.73 -11.56 6.61
CA ILE A 41 8.43 -12.36 5.42
C ILE A 41 8.86 -13.78 5.72
N LYS A 42 7.93 -14.72 5.55
CA LYS A 42 8.17 -16.13 5.80
C LYS A 42 7.57 -16.96 4.67
N HIS A 43 8.42 -17.77 4.06
CA HIS A 43 8.03 -18.77 3.08
C HIS A 43 8.32 -20.16 3.65
N GLN A 44 7.41 -21.10 3.44
CA GLN A 44 7.66 -22.49 3.78
C GLN A 44 7.08 -23.37 2.68
N THR A 45 7.90 -24.26 2.12
CA THR A 45 7.46 -25.20 1.07
C THR A 45 6.25 -25.99 1.55
N GLY A 46 5.16 -25.98 0.76
CA GLY A 46 3.93 -26.70 1.09
C GLY A 46 3.08 -26.11 2.23
N LEU A 47 3.44 -24.94 2.77
CA LEU A 47 2.66 -24.21 3.77
C LEU A 47 2.40 -22.77 3.34
N PRO A 48 1.44 -22.09 3.99
CA PRO A 48 1.10 -20.72 3.65
C PRO A 48 2.29 -19.75 3.80
N SER A 49 2.53 -18.91 2.79
CA SER A 49 3.48 -17.80 2.93
C SER A 49 2.84 -16.68 3.75
N THR A 50 3.66 -15.97 4.52
CA THR A 50 3.23 -14.87 5.37
C THR A 50 4.08 -13.65 5.08
N ILE A 51 3.41 -12.52 4.91
CA ILE A 51 4.04 -11.21 4.94
C ILE A 51 3.26 -10.32 5.90
N ARG A 52 3.98 -9.63 6.79
CA ARG A 52 3.41 -8.78 7.82
C ARG A 52 4.34 -7.61 8.10
N PHE A 53 3.79 -6.41 8.22
CA PHE A 53 4.53 -5.20 8.61
C PHE A 53 3.58 -4.10 9.07
N HIS A 54 4.12 -3.07 9.72
CA HIS A 54 3.42 -1.82 9.96
C HIS A 54 3.90 -0.75 8.99
N VAL A 55 3.00 0.11 8.53
CA VAL A 55 3.34 1.28 7.71
C VAL A 55 2.75 2.56 8.30
N ARG A 56 3.55 3.62 8.30
CA ARG A 56 3.15 4.94 8.77
C ARG A 56 3.58 6.00 7.78
N ASP A 57 2.68 6.94 7.48
CA ASP A 57 2.99 8.12 6.70
C ASP A 57 3.60 9.20 7.62
N GLU A 58 4.90 9.43 7.48
CA GLU A 58 5.65 10.44 8.25
C GLU A 58 5.49 11.85 7.67
N THR A 59 4.94 11.99 6.46
CA THR A 59 4.59 13.29 5.87
C THR A 59 3.21 13.79 6.28
N ALA A 60 2.32 12.87 6.66
CA ALA A 60 1.06 13.20 7.31
C ALA A 60 1.30 13.54 8.80
N ALA A 61 0.37 14.29 9.42
CA ALA A 61 0.48 14.67 10.82
C ALA A 61 0.84 13.47 11.71
N ALA A 62 1.82 13.66 12.61
CA ALA A 62 2.42 12.62 13.43
C ALA A 62 1.47 11.85 14.38
N SER A 63 0.16 12.12 14.37
CA SER A 63 -0.82 11.46 15.23
C SER A 63 -1.49 10.22 14.63
N LEU A 64 -1.14 9.83 13.40
CA LEU A 64 -1.67 8.60 12.82
C LEU A 64 -0.91 7.39 13.37
N GLU A 65 -1.65 6.47 13.98
CA GLU A 65 -1.11 5.17 14.38
C GLU A 65 -0.64 4.38 13.15
N PRO A 66 0.44 3.60 13.25
CA PRO A 66 0.87 2.72 12.17
C PRO A 66 -0.25 1.77 11.74
N THR A 67 -0.40 1.57 10.44
CA THR A 67 -1.36 0.61 9.87
C THR A 67 -0.70 -0.75 9.73
N LEU A 68 -1.32 -1.80 10.29
CA LEU A 68 -0.89 -3.18 10.07
C LEU A 68 -1.30 -3.66 8.67
N CYS A 69 -0.32 -4.13 7.91
CA CYS A 69 -0.49 -4.78 6.62
C CYS A 69 -0.06 -6.24 6.77
N GLU A 70 -0.96 -7.18 6.49
CA GLU A 70 -0.64 -8.60 6.52
C GLU A 70 -1.38 -9.39 5.44
N HIS A 71 -0.72 -10.43 4.94
CA HIS A 71 -1.31 -11.40 4.04
C HIS A 71 -0.79 -12.80 4.35
N TYR A 72 -1.70 -13.76 4.32
CA TYR A 72 -1.43 -15.19 4.50
C TYR A 72 -1.91 -15.90 3.24
N SER A 73 -1.00 -16.29 2.35
CA SER A 73 -1.37 -17.04 1.15
C SER A 73 -1.33 -18.52 1.48
N PHE A 74 -2.49 -19.18 1.53
CA PHE A 74 -2.59 -20.63 1.75
C PHE A 74 -2.42 -21.45 0.46
N GLU A 75 -2.29 -20.77 -0.68
CA GLU A 75 -2.21 -21.43 -1.97
C GLU A 75 -0.76 -21.86 -2.24
N ASN A 76 -0.57 -23.17 -2.34
CA ASN A 76 0.69 -23.83 -2.64
C ASN A 76 1.00 -23.65 -4.14
N VAL A 77 1.32 -22.43 -4.57
CA VAL A 77 1.51 -22.15 -5.98
C VAL A 77 2.99 -22.28 -6.35
N ALA A 78 3.43 -23.53 -6.50
CA ALA A 78 4.68 -23.87 -7.19
C ALA A 78 4.65 -23.55 -8.71
N THR A 79 3.66 -22.78 -9.17
CA THR A 79 3.42 -22.45 -10.58
C THR A 79 2.52 -21.21 -10.68
N THR A 80 3.06 -20.00 -10.63
CA THR A 80 2.26 -18.83 -11.03
C THR A 80 3.03 -17.94 -11.97
N ASN A 81 2.58 -17.96 -13.22
CA ASN A 81 2.76 -16.88 -14.18
C ASN A 81 2.69 -15.51 -13.49
N ILE A 82 3.56 -14.62 -13.93
CA ILE A 82 3.80 -13.24 -13.47
C ILE A 82 2.60 -12.30 -13.80
N ASP A 83 1.40 -12.82 -14.03
CA ASP A 83 0.30 -12.05 -14.63
C ASP A 83 -0.78 -11.58 -13.64
N ASP A 84 -0.90 -12.18 -12.45
CA ASP A 84 -1.88 -11.73 -11.44
C ASP A 84 -1.17 -11.20 -10.18
N VAL A 85 -0.66 -9.97 -10.26
CA VAL A 85 -0.20 -9.23 -9.07
C VAL A 85 -1.43 -8.90 -8.20
N TYR A 86 -1.79 -9.79 -7.28
CA TYR A 86 -2.86 -9.56 -6.32
C TYR A 86 -2.44 -8.49 -5.31
N GLN A 87 -3.01 -7.30 -5.46
CA GLN A 87 -2.87 -6.22 -4.48
C GLN A 87 -3.73 -6.52 -3.25
N VAL A 88 -3.11 -6.59 -2.07
CA VAL A 88 -3.75 -6.90 -0.79
C VAL A 88 -4.05 -5.60 -0.05
N ASN A 89 -5.28 -5.42 0.43
CA ASN A 89 -5.66 -4.29 1.27
C ASN A 89 -5.24 -4.51 2.73
N CYS A 90 -4.66 -3.49 3.36
CA CYS A 90 -4.29 -3.52 4.77
C CYS A 90 -5.53 -3.23 5.64
N GLY A 91 -6.34 -4.27 5.88
CA GLY A 91 -7.60 -4.15 6.60
C GLY A 91 -8.58 -3.17 5.93
N ASN A 92 -9.29 -2.38 6.74
CA ASN A 92 -10.17 -1.31 6.25
C ASN A 92 -9.46 0.05 6.29
N SER A 93 -8.36 0.18 5.54
CA SER A 93 -7.55 1.40 5.45
C SER A 93 -7.38 1.84 3.99
N SER A 94 -6.74 3.00 3.78
CA SER A 94 -6.33 3.44 2.45
C SER A 94 -5.01 2.82 1.97
N TRP A 95 -4.45 1.89 2.74
CA TRP A 95 -3.19 1.22 2.42
C TRP A 95 -3.44 -0.13 1.77
N SER A 96 -2.59 -0.43 0.81
CA SER A 96 -2.52 -1.73 0.17
C SER A 96 -1.09 -2.05 -0.21
N PHE A 97 -0.80 -3.32 -0.45
CA PHE A 97 0.54 -3.74 -0.85
C PHE A 97 0.50 -4.93 -1.80
N ASP A 98 1.58 -5.11 -2.55
CA ASP A 98 1.88 -6.31 -3.31
C ASP A 98 3.28 -6.82 -2.92
N TYR A 99 3.45 -8.13 -2.88
CA TYR A 99 4.76 -8.76 -2.70
C TYR A 99 4.94 -9.84 -3.75
N VAL A 100 6.06 -9.76 -4.45
CA VAL A 100 6.46 -10.74 -5.46
C VAL A 100 7.77 -11.37 -5.00
N SER A 101 7.78 -12.69 -4.79
CA SER A 101 9.02 -13.46 -4.66
C SER A 101 9.73 -13.48 -5.99
N ILE A 102 11.05 -13.25 -5.98
CA ILE A 102 11.89 -13.51 -7.15
C ILE A 102 12.44 -14.91 -6.93
N GLU A 103 11.86 -15.89 -7.63
CA GLU A 103 12.28 -17.29 -7.58
C GLU A 103 13.27 -17.56 -8.72
N ASP A 104 14.22 -18.47 -8.50
CA ASP A 104 14.96 -19.10 -9.60
C ASP A 104 14.02 -20.07 -10.33
N ASP A 105 14.34 -20.43 -11.57
CA ASP A 105 13.53 -21.35 -12.40
C ASP A 105 13.42 -22.77 -11.78
N ASP A 106 14.21 -23.07 -10.75
CA ASP A 106 14.10 -24.29 -9.96
C ASP A 106 13.13 -24.12 -8.77
N PRO A 107 11.93 -24.75 -8.78
CA PRO A 107 10.95 -24.67 -7.69
C PRO A 107 11.41 -25.34 -6.38
N SER A 108 12.58 -25.99 -6.36
CA SER A 108 13.24 -26.52 -5.16
C SER A 108 14.24 -25.56 -4.52
N GLU A 109 14.59 -24.49 -5.22
CA GLU A 109 15.48 -23.42 -4.76
C GLU A 109 14.70 -22.31 -4.03
N PRO A 110 15.32 -21.62 -3.06
CA PRO A 110 14.63 -20.55 -2.36
C PRO A 110 14.46 -19.34 -3.27
N PRO A 111 13.51 -18.45 -3.00
CA PRO A 111 13.49 -17.15 -3.67
C PRO A 111 14.81 -16.42 -3.42
N ILE A 112 15.46 -16.00 -4.51
CA ILE A 112 16.72 -15.23 -4.55
C ILE A 112 16.50 -13.74 -4.20
N GLY A 113 15.27 -13.39 -3.84
CA GLY A 113 14.90 -12.06 -3.39
C GLY A 113 13.39 -11.84 -3.42
N GLY A 114 13.01 -10.58 -3.38
CA GLY A 114 11.60 -10.20 -3.49
C GLY A 114 11.43 -8.72 -3.73
N LYS A 115 10.21 -8.31 -4.09
CA LYS A 115 9.84 -6.90 -4.21
C LYS A 115 8.56 -6.66 -3.43
N LEU A 116 8.64 -5.80 -2.42
CA LEU A 116 7.48 -5.25 -1.72
C LEU A 116 7.13 -3.91 -2.34
N THR A 117 5.89 -3.76 -2.75
CA THR A 117 5.32 -2.50 -3.19
C THR A 117 4.21 -2.10 -2.24
N ILE A 118 4.23 -0.86 -1.76
CA ILE A 118 3.18 -0.30 -0.91
C ILE A 118 2.48 0.81 -1.69
N GLN A 119 1.16 0.89 -1.55
CA GLN A 119 0.33 1.93 -2.11
C GLN A 119 -0.53 2.57 -1.01
N GLN A 120 -0.73 3.88 -1.13
CA GLN A 120 -1.63 4.65 -0.27
C GLN A 120 -2.56 5.50 -1.14
N ILE A 121 -3.87 5.42 -0.89
CA ILE A 121 -4.83 6.37 -1.47
C ILE A 121 -5.05 7.50 -0.46
N ALA A 122 -4.52 8.69 -0.74
CA ALA A 122 -4.59 9.81 0.19
C ALA A 122 -5.01 11.10 -0.53
N TYR A 123 -5.57 12.04 0.24
CA TYR A 123 -5.77 13.39 -0.25
C TYR A 123 -4.48 14.19 -0.06
N PRO A 124 -3.90 14.73 -1.14
CA PRO A 124 -2.88 15.76 -1.05
C PRO A 124 -3.31 16.94 -0.18
N ILE A 125 -2.35 17.59 0.46
CA ILE A 125 -2.62 18.79 1.27
C ILE A 125 -3.29 19.85 0.39
N GLY A 126 -4.48 20.28 0.79
CA GLY A 126 -5.25 21.31 0.08
C GLY A 126 -5.96 20.85 -1.19
N GLN A 127 -5.95 19.55 -1.54
CA GLN A 127 -6.70 19.03 -2.69
C GLN A 127 -7.96 18.27 -2.26
N ARG A 128 -8.97 18.30 -3.15
CA ARG A 128 -10.25 17.59 -2.97
C ARG A 128 -10.30 16.24 -3.69
N ILE A 129 -9.28 15.92 -4.48
CA ILE A 129 -9.21 14.69 -5.28
C ILE A 129 -8.14 13.81 -4.64
N ALA A 130 -8.52 12.58 -4.29
CA ALA A 130 -7.57 11.60 -3.77
C ALA A 130 -6.57 11.20 -4.88
N ARG A 131 -5.33 10.91 -4.47
CA ARG A 131 -4.28 10.38 -5.33
C ARG A 131 -3.77 9.07 -4.76
N ALA A 132 -3.35 8.17 -5.64
CA ALA A 132 -2.62 6.98 -5.27
C ALA A 132 -1.13 7.33 -5.26
N PHE A 133 -0.46 7.07 -4.14
CA PHE A 133 0.99 7.15 -4.01
C PHE A 133 1.53 5.73 -3.98
N ARG A 134 2.66 5.46 -4.63
CA ARG A 134 3.28 4.13 -4.70
C ARG A 134 4.77 4.22 -4.37
N GLY A 135 5.25 3.29 -3.57
CA GLY A 135 6.66 3.10 -3.26
C GLY A 135 7.01 1.61 -3.30
N SER A 136 8.28 1.28 -3.55
CA SER A 136 8.71 -0.12 -3.54
C SER A 136 10.10 -0.30 -2.96
N ARG A 137 10.32 -1.47 -2.34
CA ARG A 137 11.63 -1.93 -1.89
C ARG A 137 11.91 -3.31 -2.48
N ILE A 138 13.16 -3.50 -2.91
CA ILE A 138 13.67 -4.78 -3.39
C ILE A 138 14.50 -5.39 -2.26
N PHE A 139 14.36 -6.70 -2.08
CA PHE A 139 15.14 -7.51 -1.15
C PHE A 139 16.00 -8.47 -1.97
N HIS A 140 17.20 -8.73 -1.48
CA HIS A 140 18.17 -9.63 -2.10
C HIS A 140 18.24 -10.96 -1.35
N GLU A 141 18.84 -11.96 -1.96
CA GLU A 141 19.01 -13.30 -1.37
C GLU A 141 19.61 -13.25 0.04
N ASP A 142 20.64 -12.42 0.24
CA ASP A 142 21.33 -12.23 1.51
C ASP A 142 20.44 -11.69 2.64
N ASP A 143 19.28 -11.12 2.31
CA ASP A 143 18.29 -10.67 3.28
C ASP A 143 17.45 -11.82 3.86
N PHE A 144 17.66 -13.06 3.40
CA PHE A 144 16.89 -14.24 3.80
C PHE A 144 17.78 -15.37 4.33
N ALA A 145 17.32 -15.99 5.42
CA ALA A 145 17.90 -17.21 5.94
C ALA A 145 17.03 -18.43 5.61
N ARG A 146 17.64 -19.45 4.99
CA ARG A 146 17.02 -20.75 4.72
C ARG A 146 17.38 -21.76 5.81
N THR A 147 16.36 -22.33 6.44
CA THR A 147 16.52 -23.45 7.39
C THR A 147 15.94 -24.72 6.79
N GLU A 148 16.81 -25.67 6.47
CA GLU A 148 16.42 -27.01 6.01
C GLU A 148 15.79 -27.83 7.13
N ARG A 149 14.67 -28.50 6.86
CA ARG A 149 14.06 -29.46 7.77
C ARG A 149 14.17 -30.87 7.19
N SER A 150 15.17 -31.59 7.68
CA SER A 150 15.53 -32.97 7.29
C SER A 150 14.38 -33.97 7.37
N HIS A 151 13.39 -33.75 8.23
CA HIS A 151 12.29 -34.71 8.46
C HIS A 151 11.07 -34.52 7.53
N TYR A 152 10.99 -33.42 6.76
CA TYR A 152 9.77 -33.08 6.02
C TYR A 152 10.00 -32.69 4.55
N TYR A 153 11.22 -32.83 4.01
CA TYR A 153 11.57 -32.29 2.69
C TYR A 153 11.02 -30.85 2.50
N SER A 154 11.14 -30.02 3.53
CA SER A 154 10.67 -28.64 3.50
C SER A 154 11.75 -27.71 3.99
N ALA A 155 11.87 -26.56 3.34
CA ALA A 155 12.68 -25.46 3.79
C ALA A 155 11.77 -24.36 4.34
N VAL A 156 12.25 -23.67 5.38
CA VAL A 156 11.65 -22.43 5.85
C VAL A 156 12.61 -21.30 5.50
N VAL A 157 12.15 -20.35 4.70
CA VAL A 157 12.88 -19.13 4.35
C VAL A 157 12.29 -17.99 5.17
N ARG A 158 13.14 -17.24 5.86
CA ARG A 158 12.72 -16.10 6.70
C ARG A 158 13.56 -14.88 6.38
N PHE A 159 12.92 -13.73 6.28
CA PHE A 159 13.62 -12.47 6.20
C PHE A 159 14.41 -12.21 7.50
N THR A 160 15.67 -11.84 7.33
CA THR A 160 16.63 -11.52 8.40
C THR A 160 17.30 -10.16 8.21
N GLY A 161 16.96 -9.44 7.13
CA GLY A 161 17.44 -8.08 6.89
C GLY A 161 16.80 -7.04 7.82
N ASP A 162 17.03 -5.77 7.50
CA ASP A 162 16.46 -4.64 8.24
C ASP A 162 14.93 -4.68 8.22
N ASN A 163 14.34 -4.99 9.38
CA ASN A 163 12.89 -5.07 9.55
C ASN A 163 12.22 -3.69 9.72
N GLU A 164 13.01 -2.61 9.72
CA GLU A 164 12.56 -1.23 9.75
C GLU A 164 13.28 -0.42 8.67
N PHE A 165 12.53 0.35 7.88
CA PHE A 165 13.10 1.22 6.86
C PHE A 165 12.16 2.34 6.42
N VAL A 166 12.74 3.34 5.74
CA VAL A 166 12.01 4.43 5.11
C VAL A 166 11.80 4.12 3.63
N MET A 167 10.60 4.40 3.14
CA MET A 167 10.21 4.28 1.74
C MET A 167 9.66 5.62 1.24
N GLU A 168 9.96 5.93 -0.02
CA GLU A 168 9.39 7.08 -0.70
C GLU A 168 8.18 6.66 -1.56
N GLY A 169 7.04 7.32 -1.36
CA GLY A 169 5.83 7.14 -2.15
C GLY A 169 5.58 8.31 -3.09
N THR A 170 5.46 8.05 -4.39
CA THR A 170 5.21 9.07 -5.42
C THR A 170 3.87 8.83 -6.12
N ALA A 171 3.17 9.90 -6.50
CA ALA A 171 1.89 9.86 -7.21
C ALA A 171 2.03 9.83 -8.73
#